data_AF-A0A7K3ZZJ9-F1
#
_entry.id   AF-A0A7K3ZZJ9-F1
#
_cell.length_a   1.000
_cell.length_b   1.000
_cell.length_c   1.000
_cell.angle_alpha   90.00
_cell.angle_beta   90.00
_cell.angle_gamma   90.00
#
_symmetry.space_group_name_H-M   'P 1'
#
loop_
_entity.id
_entity.type
_entity.pdbx_description
1 polymer ?
#
loop_
_entity_poly.entity_id
_entity_poly.type
_entity_poly.pdbx_seq_one_letter_code
_entity_poly.pdbx_strand_id
1 'polypeptide(L)' 'MRLLQEMSWPEIEEAQKECRTVILPVGAIEEHGPHLPTITDTVQAMEVARVVAEEKGLFLAPPL' A
#
# COMPACT_ATOMS: atom_id res chain seq x y z
N MET A 1 -8.02 -8.43 -0.05
CA MET A 1 -6.69 -7.81 -0.19
C MET A 1 -5.94 -7.96 1.13
N ARG A 2 -4.62 -8.17 1.13
CA ARG A 2 -3.83 -8.41 2.35
C ARG A 2 -3.22 -7.10 2.86
N LEU A 3 -4.03 -6.27 3.52
CA LEU A 3 -3.58 -5.00 4.10
C LEU A 3 -2.85 -5.26 5.42
N LEU A 4 -1.55 -4.99 5.49
CA LEU A 4 -0.74 -5.32 6.67
C LEU A 4 -1.22 -4.61 7.96
N GLN A 5 -1.76 -3.40 7.83
CA GLN A 5 -2.30 -2.62 8.95
C GLN A 5 -3.60 -3.19 9.55
N GLU A 6 -4.26 -4.11 8.84
CA GLU A 6 -5.50 -4.75 9.27
C GLU A 6 -5.27 -6.18 9.77
N MET A 7 -4.04 -6.67 9.68
CA MET A 7 -3.67 -8.04 10.04
C MET A 7 -2.89 -8.06 11.36
N SER A 8 -3.17 -9.06 12.18
CA SER A 8 -2.34 -9.45 13.30
C SER A 8 -1.12 -10.25 12.83
N TRP A 9 -0.07 -10.30 13.65
CA TRP A 9 1.16 -11.01 13.30
C TRP A 9 0.96 -12.52 13.01
N PRO A 10 0.04 -13.27 13.66
CA PRO A 10 -0.22 -14.66 13.29
C PRO A 10 -0.91 -14.80 11.93
N GLU A 11 -1.80 -13.86 11.56
CA GLU A 11 -2.44 -13.85 10.24
C GLU A 11 -1.41 -13.58 9.13
N ILE A 12 -0.42 -12.70 9.41
CA ILE A 12 0.71 -12.47 8.51
C ILE A 12 1.57 -13.75 8.41
N GLU A 13 1.83 -14.42 9.53
CA GLU A 13 2.61 -15.68 9.56
C GLU A 13 1.95 -16.80 8.74
N GLU A 14 0.63 -16.90 8.75
CA GLU A 14 -0.10 -17.86 7.93
C GLU A 14 -0.06 -17.44 6.45
N ALA A 15 -0.43 -16.20 6.16
CA ALA A 15 -0.53 -15.72 4.78
C ALA A 15 0.84 -15.69 4.06
N GLN A 16 1.95 -15.54 4.78
CA GLN A 16 3.29 -15.55 4.18
C GLN A 16 3.71 -16.91 3.61
N LYS A 17 3.01 -17.99 3.96
CA LYS A 17 3.24 -19.32 3.38
C LYS A 17 2.84 -19.38 1.90
N GLU A 18 1.91 -18.53 1.48
CA GLU A 18 1.39 -18.47 0.11
C GLU A 18 2.03 -17.38 -0.74
N CYS A 19 2.31 -16.22 -0.14
CA CYS A 19 2.90 -15.05 -0.82
C CYS A 19 3.95 -14.45 0.10
N ARG A 20 5.08 -13.98 -0.41
CA ARG A 20 6.10 -13.29 0.43
C ARG A 20 6.45 -11.90 -0.09
N THR A 21 5.71 -11.46 -1.10
CA THR A 21 5.94 -10.18 -1.77
C THR A 21 5.04 -9.12 -1.16
N VAL A 22 5.65 -7.97 -0.84
CA VAL A 22 4.98 -6.81 -0.25
C VAL A 22 5.17 -5.62 -1.18
N ILE A 23 4.11 -4.86 -1.41
CA ILE A 23 4.19 -3.52 -1.99
C ILE A 23 4.26 -2.51 -0.84
N LEU A 24 5.26 -1.65 -0.87
CA LEU A 24 5.38 -0.47 -0.03
C LEU A 24 5.12 0.76 -0.89
N PRO A 25 3.94 1.39 -0.79
CA PRO A 25 3.69 2.66 -1.46
C PRO A 25 4.60 3.73 -0.84
N VAL A 26 5.25 4.52 -1.69
CA VAL A 26 6.08 5.64 -1.24
C VAL A 26 5.64 6.87 -2.01
N GLY A 27 5.22 7.89 -1.28
CA GLY A 27 4.86 9.20 -1.84
C GLY A 27 5.72 10.31 -1.26
N ALA A 28 5.14 11.50 -1.25
CA ALA A 28 5.75 12.70 -0.70
C ALA A 28 4.68 13.61 -0.09
N ILE A 29 5.15 14.56 0.73
CA ILE A 29 4.37 15.73 1.13
C ILE A 29 4.99 16.94 0.44
N GLU A 30 4.39 17.38 -0.66
CA GLU A 30 4.94 18.45 -1.50
C GLU A 30 3.86 19.32 -2.17
N GLU A 31 4.26 20.41 -2.81
CA GLU A 31 3.34 21.37 -3.43
C GLU A 31 2.86 20.90 -4.80
N HIS A 32 1.55 20.96 -5.05
CA HIS A 32 0.93 20.59 -6.33
C HIS A 32 0.02 21.70 -6.89
N GLY A 33 0.40 22.97 -6.68
CA GLY A 33 -0.38 24.12 -7.09
C GLY A 33 -1.57 24.44 -6.19
N PRO A 34 -2.32 25.52 -6.49
CA PRO A 34 -3.41 26.01 -5.63
C PRO A 34 -4.67 25.14 -5.62
N HIS A 35 -4.66 24.01 -6.32
CA HIS A 35 -5.85 23.21 -6.62
C HIS A 35 -5.75 21.77 -6.15
N LEU A 36 -4.57 21.32 -5.68
CA LEU A 36 -4.36 19.96 -5.19
C LEU A 36 -3.74 19.95 -3.78
N PRO A 37 -4.10 18.95 -2.95
CA PRO A 37 -3.48 18.76 -1.64
C PRO A 37 -2.02 18.35 -1.73
N THR A 38 -1.27 18.54 -0.64
CA THR A 38 0.15 18.16 -0.59
C THR A 38 0.42 16.66 -0.48
N ILE A 39 -0.63 15.84 -0.29
CA ILE A 39 -0.55 14.37 -0.16
C ILE A 39 -0.75 13.64 -1.50
N THR A 40 -0.85 14.37 -2.62
CA THR A 40 -1.25 13.80 -3.91
C THR A 40 -0.40 12.61 -4.33
N ASP A 41 0.92 12.69 -4.19
CA ASP A 41 1.83 11.59 -4.52
C ASP A 41 1.53 10.32 -3.73
N THR A 42 1.32 10.44 -2.41
CA THR A 42 0.99 9.30 -1.54
C THR A 42 -0.36 8.68 -1.91
N VAL A 43 -1.37 9.50 -2.23
CA VAL A 43 -2.69 9.00 -2.67
C VAL A 43 -2.57 8.24 -3.98
N GLN A 44 -1.83 8.77 -4.95
CA GLN A 44 -1.63 8.10 -6.24
C GLN A 44 -0.86 6.79 -6.09
N ALA A 45 0.23 6.79 -5.32
CA ALA A 45 1.01 5.59 -5.04
C ALA A 45 0.16 4.51 -4.36
N MET A 46 -0.66 4.90 -3.38
CA MET A 46 -1.55 3.97 -2.67
C MET A 46 -2.59 3.34 -3.59
N GLU A 47 -3.24 4.11 -4.46
CA GLU A 47 -4.29 3.56 -5.35
C GLU A 47 -3.73 2.62 -6.41
N VAL A 48 -2.58 2.95 -7.01
CA VAL A 48 -1.92 2.03 -7.95
C VAL A 48 -1.49 0.75 -7.24
N ALA A 49 -0.88 0.87 -6.06
CA ALA A 49 -0.47 -0.27 -5.25
C ALA A 49 -1.66 -1.15 -4.85
N ARG A 50 -2.80 -0.54 -4.50
CA ARG A 50 -4.05 -1.24 -4.14
C ARG A 50 -4.54 -2.13 -5.28
N VAL A 51 -4.63 -1.59 -6.48
CA VAL A 51 -5.08 -2.34 -7.68
C VAL A 51 -4.14 -3.50 -7.97
N VAL A 52 -2.83 -3.27 -7.97
CA VAL A 52 -1.83 -4.32 -8.23
C VAL A 52 -1.85 -5.41 -7.15
N ALA A 53 -1.96 -5.02 -5.87
CA ALA A 53 -2.02 -5.96 -4.76
C ALA A 53 -3.28 -6.85 -4.83
N GLU A 54 -4.40 -6.29 -5.23
CA GLU A 54 -5.65 -7.01 -5.43
C GLU A 54 -5.56 -8.01 -6.59
N GLU A 55 -5.07 -7.58 -7.76
CA GLU A 55 -4.95 -8.44 -8.95
C GLU A 55 -3.91 -9.57 -8.78
N LYS A 56 -2.85 -9.33 -8.01
CA LYS A 56 -1.72 -10.26 -7.86
C LYS A 56 -1.71 -11.00 -6.53
N GLY A 57 -2.65 -10.72 -5.63
CA GLY A 57 -2.72 -11.36 -4.30
C GLY A 57 -1.52 -11.02 -3.40
N LEU A 58 -1.03 -9.79 -3.47
CA LEU A 58 0.16 -9.35 -2.73
C LEU A 58 -0.21 -8.70 -1.40
N PHE A 59 0.76 -8.62 -0.49
CA PHE A 59 0.64 -7.78 0.68
C PHE A 59 0.80 -6.31 0.32
N LEU A 60 0.03 -5.45 0.99
CA LEU A 60 0.14 -4.00 0.88
C LEU A 60 0.46 -3.42 2.26
N ALA A 61 1.60 -2.76 2.37
CA ALA A 61 2.01 -2.04 3.55
C ALA A 61 1.37 -0.65 3.62
N PRO A 62 1.31 -0.02 4.81
CA PRO A 62 1.02 1.41 4.92
C PRO A 62 1.99 2.24 4.06
N PRO A 63 1.54 3.36 3.49
CA PRO A 63 2.40 4.22 2.71
C PRO A 63 3.47 4.91 3.56
N LEU A 64 4.61 5.22 2.93
CA LEU A 64 5.59 6.20 3.42
C LEU A 64 5.33 7.59 2.83
#